data_AF-A0A454JD53-F1
#
_entry.id   AF-A0A454JD53-F1
#
_cell.length_a   1.000
_cell.length_b   1.000
_cell.length_c   1.000
_cell.angle_alpha   90.00
_cell.angle_beta   90.00
_cell.angle_gamma   90.00
#
_symmetry.space_group_name_H-M   'P 1'
#
loop_
_entity.id
_entity.type
_entity.pdbx_description
1 polymer ?
#
loop_
_entity_poly.entity_id
_entity_poly.type
_entity_poly.pdbx_seq_one_letter_code
_entity_poly.pdbx_strand_id
1 'polypeptide(L)' 'MSHQQDITRLLQGRSFIELSARERAHSLLDAGSCRELAGPFERLYSPWLSAQGIVAQADDGVV' A
#
# COMPACT_ATOMS: atom_id res chain seq x y z
N MET A 1 -15.52 33.56 -5.01
CA MET A 1 -15.39 32.36 -5.87
C MET A 1 -14.06 31.63 -5.67
N SER A 2 -12.95 32.32 -5.35
CA SER A 2 -11.64 31.66 -5.08
C SER A 2 -11.64 30.73 -3.86
N HIS A 3 -12.19 31.13 -2.70
CA HIS A 3 -12.17 30.27 -1.50
C HIS A 3 -12.89 28.92 -1.68
N GLN A 4 -13.97 28.88 -2.46
CA GLN A 4 -14.67 27.63 -2.74
C GLN A 4 -13.80 26.70 -3.60
N GLN A 5 -13.04 27.26 -4.55
CA GLN A 5 -12.12 26.50 -5.40
C GLN A 5 -10.93 25.96 -4.59
N ASP A 6 -10.41 26.73 -3.64
CA ASP A 6 -9.32 26.30 -2.75
C ASP A 6 -9.74 25.16 -1.83
N ILE A 7 -10.92 25.26 -1.21
CA ILE A 7 -11.49 24.19 -0.37
C ILE A 7 -11.72 22.93 -1.22
N THR A 8 -12.31 23.07 -2.41
CA THR A 8 -12.52 21.93 -3.32
C THR A 8 -11.21 21.25 -3.69
N ARG A 9 -10.14 22.01 -3.99
CA ARG A 9 -8.83 21.46 -4.31
C ARG A 9 -8.25 20.65 -3.15
N LEU A 10 -8.34 21.16 -1.92
CA LEU A 10 -7.82 20.47 -0.74
C LEU A 10 -8.60 19.17 -0.46
N LEU A 11 -9.93 19.20 -0.58
CA LEU A 11 -10.78 18.02 -0.38
C LEU A 11 -10.62 16.96 -1.48
N GLN A 12 -10.27 17.36 -2.69
CA GLN A 12 -10.06 16.45 -3.83
C GLN A 12 -8.62 15.93 -3.94
N GLY A 13 -7.70 16.44 -3.10
CA GLY A 13 -6.33 15.98 -3.07
C GLY A 13 -6.25 14.47 -2.78
N ARG A 14 -5.49 13.75 -3.61
CA ARG A 14 -5.14 12.35 -3.36
C ARG A 14 -3.62 12.27 -3.18
N SER A 15 -3.19 12.14 -1.93
CA SER A 15 -1.78 12.08 -1.59
C SER A 15 -1.23 10.68 -1.88
N PHE A 16 -0.20 10.60 -2.73
CA PHE A 16 0.45 9.31 -3.02
C PHE A 16 1.11 8.70 -1.77
N ILE A 17 1.64 9.53 -0.87
CA ILE A 17 2.29 9.04 0.36
C ILE A 17 1.31 8.52 1.41
N GLU A 18 0.01 8.85 1.29
CA GLU A 18 -1.03 8.33 2.18
C GLU A 18 -1.51 6.93 1.76
N LEU A 19 -1.14 6.47 0.56
CA LEU A 19 -1.42 5.11 0.09
C LEU A 19 -0.50 4.09 0.77
N SER A 20 -1.03 2.88 1.00
CA SER A 20 -0.24 1.70 1.38
C SER A 20 0.69 1.25 0.24
N ALA A 21 1.67 0.37 0.55
CA ALA A 21 2.58 -0.17 -0.48
C ALA A 21 1.83 -0.81 -1.66
N ARG A 22 0.80 -1.61 -1.37
CA ARG A 22 -0.02 -2.28 -2.38
C ARG A 22 -0.82 -1.29 -3.23
N GLU A 23 -1.48 -0.32 -2.62
CA GLU A 23 -2.22 0.72 -3.35
C GLU A 23 -1.29 1.54 -4.25
N ARG A 24 -0.08 1.86 -3.78
CA ARG A 24 0.95 2.53 -4.60
C ARG A 24 1.31 1.69 -5.82
N ALA A 25 1.64 0.41 -5.63
CA ALA A 25 1.97 -0.50 -6.73
C ALA A 25 0.84 -0.56 -7.78
N HIS A 26 -0.40 -0.76 -7.33
CA HIS A 26 -1.57 -0.78 -8.21
C HIS A 26 -1.86 0.56 -8.90
N SER A 27 -1.52 1.70 -8.29
CA SER A 27 -1.72 3.03 -8.89
C SER A 27 -0.69 3.40 -9.94
N LEU A 28 0.49 2.78 -9.91
CA LEU A 28 1.61 3.07 -10.83
C LEU A 28 1.66 2.11 -12.02
N LEU A 29 1.31 0.83 -11.81
CA LEU A 29 1.28 -0.15 -12.88
C LEU A 29 0.11 0.09 -13.83
N ASP A 30 0.28 -0.31 -15.09
CA ASP A 30 -0.76 -0.17 -16.10
C ASP A 30 -2.07 -0.83 -15.65
N ALA A 31 -3.20 -0.20 -15.94
CA ALA A 31 -4.50 -0.68 -15.49
C ALA A 31 -4.75 -2.13 -15.95
N GLY A 32 -5.05 -3.00 -14.98
CA GLY A 32 -5.29 -4.43 -15.23
C GLY A 32 -4.03 -5.29 -15.39
N SER A 33 -2.83 -4.71 -15.29
CA SER A 33 -1.56 -5.45 -15.41
C SER A 33 -1.00 -5.97 -14.08
N CYS A 34 -1.48 -5.44 -12.95
CA CYS A 34 -0.91 -5.77 -11.64
C CYS A 34 -1.04 -7.27 -11.35
N ARG A 35 0.10 -7.89 -11.02
CA ARG A 35 0.20 -9.27 -10.55
C ARG A 35 1.21 -9.33 -9.40
N GLU A 36 0.70 -9.50 -8.19
CA GLU A 36 1.53 -9.70 -6.99
C GLU A 36 2.14 -11.10 -7.00
N LEU A 37 3.43 -11.20 -6.68
CA LEU A 37 4.15 -12.46 -6.53
C LEU A 37 4.47 -12.64 -5.04
N ALA A 38 4.29 -13.85 -4.51
CA ALA A 38 4.48 -14.12 -3.09
C ALA A 38 3.65 -13.17 -2.20
N GLY A 39 2.36 -13.04 -2.50
CA GLY A 39 1.46 -12.20 -1.73
C GLY A 39 1.16 -12.76 -0.33
N PRO A 40 0.25 -12.12 0.40
CA PRO A 40 -0.02 -12.45 1.81
C PRO A 40 -0.65 -13.84 2.01
N PHE A 41 -1.21 -14.44 0.95
CA PHE A 41 -1.83 -15.77 1.04
C PHE A 41 -0.80 -16.89 0.91
N GLU A 42 0.35 -16.62 0.30
CA GLU A 42 1.49 -17.52 0.22
C GLU A 42 2.20 -17.66 1.58
N ARG A 43 1.99 -16.71 2.51
CA ARG A 43 2.54 -16.75 3.89
C ARG A 43 4.06 -16.90 3.92
N LEU A 44 4.74 -16.24 2.98
CA LEU A 44 6.19 -16.18 2.93
C LEU A 44 6.65 -14.95 3.73
N TYR A 45 6.98 -15.17 5.00
CA TYR A 45 7.44 -14.13 5.91
C TYR A 45 8.63 -14.57 6.75
N SER A 46 9.28 -13.62 7.42
CA SER A 46 10.48 -13.87 8.22
C SER A 46 10.25 -14.92 9.31
N PRO A 47 10.99 -16.04 9.31
CA PRO A 47 10.88 -17.06 10.35
C PRO A 47 11.50 -16.60 11.69
N TRP A 48 12.20 -15.46 11.69
CA TRP A 48 12.95 -14.97 12.83
C TRP A 48 12.10 -14.10 13.78
N LEU A 49 10.98 -13.55 13.29
CA LEU A 49 10.14 -12.65 14.09
C LEU A 49 9.39 -13.40 15.20
N SER A 50 8.80 -14.55 14.87
CA SER A 50 8.07 -15.37 15.85
C SER A 50 8.95 -15.90 16.97
N ALA A 51 10.21 -16.26 16.65
CA ALA A 51 11.21 -16.68 17.64
C ALA A 51 11.54 -15.58 18.68
N GLN A 52 11.27 -14.31 18.35
CA GLN A 52 11.47 -13.15 19.23
C GLN A 52 10.16 -12.69 19.89
N GLY A 53 9.05 -13.42 19.68
CA GLY A 53 7.73 -13.01 20.15
C GLY A 53 7.11 -11.86 19.35
N ILE A 54 7.61 -11.57 18.14
CA ILE A 54 7.09 -10.54 17.24
C ILE A 54 6.12 -11.19 16.25
N VAL A 55 4.95 -10.59 16.07
CA VAL A 55 3.96 -11.04 15.08
C VAL A 55 4.43 -10.63 13.69
N ALA A 56 4.62 -11.61 12.80
CA ALA A 56 5.00 -11.36 11.41
C ALA A 56 3.79 -10.88 10.59
N GLN A 57 4.03 -9.94 9.67
CA GLN A 57 3.09 -9.61 8.60
C GLN A 57 3.15 -10.71 7.52
N ALA A 58 2.02 -11.02 6.90
CA ALA A 58 1.90 -12.21 6.03
C ALA A 58 2.72 -12.15 4.73
N ASP A 59 3.10 -10.95 4.29
CA ASP A 59 3.92 -10.65 3.09
C ASP A 59 5.30 -10.04 3.47
N ASP A 60 5.72 -10.22 4.73
CA ASP A 60 6.97 -9.66 5.30
C ASP A 60 7.15 -8.14 5.16
N GLY A 61 6.07 -7.41 4.89
CA GLY A 61 6.10 -5.96 4.73
C GLY A 61 6.54 -5.49 3.33
N VAL A 62 6.52 -6.36 2.33
CA VAL A 62 6.90 -6.05 0.94
C VAL A 62 5.76 -6.39 -0.01
N VAL A 63 5.59 -5.54 -1.03
CA VAL A 63 4.66 -5.74 -2.15
C VAL A 63 5.41 -5.45 -3.45
#